data_AF-A0A1V6Z295-F1
#
_entry.id   AF-A0A1V6Z295-F1
#
_cell.length_a   1.000
_cell.length_b   1.000
_cell.length_c   1.000
_cell.angle_alpha   90.00
_cell.angle_beta   90.00
_cell.angle_gamma   90.00
#
_symmetry.space_group_name_H-M   'P 1'
#
loop_
_entity.id
_entity.type
_entity.pdbx_description
1 polymer ?
#
loop_
_entity_poly.entity_id
_entity_poly.type
_entity_poly.pdbx_seq_one_letter_code
_entity_poly.pdbx_strand_id
1 'polypeptide(L)'
;MDPTTPSDWPPSDWPPSDLSSSSDDNKKNAPSMDSRPTAKELLDRVDYDISQLLQRFENIIAIAAKKFDGTSHVDAAVEAFQIDVESTALIRAAEDLLALHRLMKELWLFGKLDTLGEDERDIQRREKLEEDVKAIQKALDGGLLMPSSDGPQKLEKSEDIEKHPAVPEA
;
A
#
# COMPACT_ATOMS: atom_id res chain seq x y z
N MET A 1 -15.94 -46.22 35.30
CA MET A 1 -14.73 -45.71 35.99
C MET A 1 -14.02 -44.84 34.99
N ASP A 2 -13.99 -43.55 35.30
CA ASP A 2 -13.94 -42.42 34.38
C ASP A 2 -12.57 -42.20 33.71
N PRO A 3 -12.54 -41.68 32.47
CA PRO A 3 -11.34 -41.10 31.89
C PRO A 3 -11.23 -39.62 32.26
N THR A 4 -10.32 -39.27 33.16
CA THR A 4 -9.97 -37.88 33.47
C THR A 4 -9.05 -37.28 32.41
N THR A 5 -9.63 -36.37 31.63
CA THR A 5 -9.01 -35.38 30.73
C THR A 5 -7.90 -34.57 31.43
N PRO A 6 -6.83 -34.19 30.71
CA PRO A 6 -6.16 -32.92 30.94
C PRO A 6 -6.26 -32.05 29.69
N SER A 7 -7.09 -31.01 29.78
CA SER A 7 -7.13 -29.90 28.82
C SER A 7 -6.21 -28.80 29.35
N ASP A 8 -4.95 -28.84 28.94
CA ASP A 8 -3.98 -27.78 29.23
C ASP A 8 -4.12 -26.66 28.19
N TRP A 9 -5.05 -25.73 28.46
CA TRP A 9 -5.00 -24.38 27.89
C TRP A 9 -4.43 -23.45 28.97
N PRO A 10 -3.46 -22.57 28.65
CA PRO A 10 -2.93 -21.63 29.63
C PRO A 10 -3.95 -20.51 29.94
N PRO A 11 -3.89 -19.88 31.13
CA PRO A 11 -4.81 -18.82 31.51
C PRO A 11 -4.62 -17.58 30.65
N SER A 12 -5.73 -17.02 30.17
CA SER A 12 -5.77 -15.79 29.42
C SER A 12 -5.52 -14.59 30.34
N ASP A 13 -4.26 -14.19 30.49
CA ASP A 13 -3.86 -12.93 31.13
C ASP A 13 -4.23 -11.75 30.20
N TRP A 14 -5.49 -11.31 30.25
CA TRP A 14 -5.89 -10.01 29.73
C TRP A 14 -5.54 -8.92 30.76
N PRO A 15 -4.84 -7.84 30.40
CA PRO A 15 -4.59 -6.73 31.33
C PRO A 15 -5.87 -5.87 31.51
N PRO A 16 -6.02 -5.14 32.63
CA PRO A 16 -7.19 -4.34 32.91
C PRO A 16 -7.27 -3.11 31.99
N SER A 17 -8.45 -2.88 31.43
CA SER A 17 -8.82 -1.75 30.60
C SER A 17 -8.95 -0.47 31.42
N ASP A 18 -7.84 0.14 31.83
CA ASP A 18 -7.82 1.51 32.33
C ASP A 18 -6.70 2.28 31.66
N LEU A 19 -7.06 3.13 30.69
CA LEU A 19 -6.34 4.35 30.31
C LEU A 19 -7.25 5.17 29.39
N SER A 20 -8.17 5.91 30.01
CA SER A 20 -8.67 7.16 29.44
C SER A 20 -7.50 8.14 29.36
N SER A 21 -6.75 8.11 28.26
CA SER A 21 -5.74 9.11 27.94
C SER A 21 -6.23 9.94 26.76
N SER A 22 -6.72 11.13 27.11
CA SER A 22 -6.85 12.26 26.18
C SER A 22 -5.56 12.39 25.36
N SER A 23 -5.66 12.29 24.04
CA SER A 23 -4.57 12.56 23.11
C SER A 23 -5.18 12.90 21.75
N ASP A 24 -5.84 14.06 21.72
CA ASP A 24 -6.29 14.75 20.50
C ASP A 24 -5.12 15.31 19.65
N ASP A 25 -3.87 14.96 19.93
CA ASP A 25 -2.69 15.65 19.34
C ASP A 25 -1.85 14.83 18.35
N ASN A 26 -2.17 13.56 18.07
CA ASN A 26 -1.37 12.77 17.12
C ASN A 26 -2.10 12.47 15.80
N LYS A 27 -2.57 13.52 15.11
CA LYS A 27 -3.13 13.41 13.74
C LYS A 27 -2.16 13.86 12.64
N LYS A 28 -0.90 14.18 12.97
CA LYS A 28 0.03 14.84 12.03
C LYS A 28 1.06 13.95 11.35
N ASN A 29 1.31 12.73 11.83
CA ASN A 29 2.35 11.86 11.24
C ASN A 29 1.82 10.45 10.96
N ALA A 30 0.76 10.34 10.15
CA ALA A 30 0.57 9.10 9.40
C ALA A 30 1.61 9.10 8.27
N PRO A 31 2.51 8.11 8.14
CA PRO A 31 3.33 7.99 6.95
C PRO A 31 2.37 7.78 5.78
N SER A 32 2.20 8.79 4.93
CA SER A 32 1.51 8.61 3.66
C SER A 32 2.24 7.50 2.92
N MET A 33 1.54 6.39 2.65
CA MET A 33 2.01 5.28 1.80
C MET A 33 2.10 5.71 0.33
N ASP A 34 2.75 6.85 0.09
CA ASP A 34 3.06 7.45 -1.21
C ASP A 34 4.58 7.63 -1.34
N SER A 35 5.39 6.84 -0.62
CA SER A 35 6.82 6.68 -0.91
C SER A 35 6.98 5.90 -2.21
N ARG A 36 6.63 6.56 -3.31
CA ARG A 36 6.81 6.06 -4.67
C ARG A 36 8.28 6.23 -5.03
N PRO A 37 8.89 5.23 -5.69
CA PRO A 37 10.22 5.41 -6.24
C PRO A 37 10.19 6.56 -7.24
N THR A 38 10.89 7.64 -6.92
CA THR A 38 11.04 8.81 -7.81
C THR A 38 11.88 8.42 -9.02
N ALA A 39 11.68 9.05 -10.17
CA ALA A 39 12.48 8.77 -11.37
C ALA A 39 14.00 8.85 -11.09
N LYS A 40 14.42 9.77 -10.23
CA LYS A 40 15.80 9.87 -9.76
C LYS A 40 16.26 8.64 -8.97
N GLU A 41 15.45 8.13 -8.05
CA GLU A 41 15.77 6.95 -7.25
C GLU A 41 15.87 5.68 -8.12
N LEU A 42 15.06 5.59 -9.18
CA LEU A 42 15.17 4.51 -10.16
C LEU A 42 16.49 4.60 -10.93
N LEU A 43 16.89 5.80 -11.37
CA LEU A 43 18.17 6.01 -12.05
C LEU A 43 19.36 5.71 -11.12
N ASP A 44 19.32 6.20 -9.88
CA ASP A 44 20.35 5.92 -8.87
C ASP A 44 20.48 4.41 -8.63
N ARG A 45 19.36 3.67 -8.68
CA ARG A 45 19.36 2.21 -8.55
C ARG A 45 19.90 1.49 -9.79
N VAL A 46 19.60 1.97 -10.99
CA VAL A 46 20.21 1.46 -12.23
C VAL A 46 21.73 1.63 -12.18
N ASP A 47 22.20 2.82 -11.82
CA ASP A 47 23.64 3.12 -11.71
C ASP A 47 24.31 2.23 -10.65
N TYR A 48 23.63 2.01 -9.53
CA TYR A 48 24.09 1.08 -8.50
C TYR A 48 24.21 -0.36 -9.03
N ASP A 49 23.17 -0.90 -9.65
CA ASP A 49 23.15 -2.29 -10.16
C ASP A 49 24.22 -2.50 -11.25
N ILE A 50 24.40 -1.51 -12.14
CA ILE A 50 25.47 -1.52 -13.16
C ILE A 50 26.85 -1.49 -12.50
N SER A 51 27.05 -0.63 -11.50
CA SER A 51 28.32 -0.56 -10.78
C SER A 51 28.67 -1.88 -10.09
N GLN A 52 27.68 -2.56 -9.48
CA GLN A 52 27.89 -3.86 -8.86
C GLN A 52 28.26 -4.91 -9.91
N LEU A 53 27.58 -4.94 -11.05
CA LEU A 53 27.87 -5.88 -12.13
C LEU A 53 29.32 -5.72 -12.64
N LEU A 54 29.72 -4.48 -12.92
CA LEU A 54 31.08 -4.17 -13.38
C LEU A 54 32.13 -4.50 -12.32
N GLN A 55 31.89 -4.17 -11.06
CA GLN A 55 32.81 -4.45 -9.97
C GLN A 55 33.04 -5.97 -9.79
N ARG A 56 31.98 -6.79 -9.83
CA ARG A 56 32.13 -8.26 -9.72
C ARG A 56 32.89 -8.83 -10.91
N PHE A 57 32.62 -8.33 -12.11
CA PHE A 57 33.36 -8.75 -13.31
C PHE A 57 34.85 -8.37 -13.23
N GLU A 58 35.16 -7.15 -12.78
CA GLU A 58 36.53 -6.71 -12.55
C GLU A 58 37.24 -7.57 -11.51
N ASN A 59 36.57 -7.90 -10.41
CA ASN A 59 37.13 -8.79 -9.38
C ASN A 59 37.49 -10.17 -9.93
N ILE A 60 36.62 -10.77 -10.75
CA ILE A 60 36.88 -12.07 -11.40
C ILE A 60 38.13 -11.97 -12.29
N ILE A 61 38.22 -10.92 -13.11
CA ILE A 61 39.39 -10.70 -13.97
C ILE A 61 40.64 -10.49 -13.13
N ALA A 62 40.59 -9.73 -12.05
CA ALA A 62 41.73 -9.49 -11.18
C ALA A 62 42.25 -10.79 -10.54
N ILE A 63 41.36 -11.69 -10.11
CA ILE A 63 41.73 -13.00 -9.58
C ILE A 63 42.32 -13.88 -10.69
N ALA A 64 41.70 -13.92 -11.87
CA ALA A 64 42.18 -14.74 -12.99
C ALA A 64 43.51 -14.23 -13.57
N ALA A 65 43.76 -12.92 -13.53
CA ALA A 65 45.00 -12.30 -14.01
C ALA A 65 46.16 -12.45 -13.01
N LYS A 66 45.87 -12.84 -11.76
CA LYS A 66 46.89 -13.07 -10.75
C LYS A 66 47.78 -14.24 -11.20
N LYS A 67 49.08 -13.98 -11.36
CA LYS A 67 50.04 -15.02 -11.75
C LYS A 67 50.14 -16.05 -10.63
N PHE A 68 49.62 -17.24 -10.88
CA PHE A 68 49.81 -18.38 -10.00
C PHE A 68 51.29 -18.82 -10.04
N ASP A 69 51.94 -18.91 -8.87
CA ASP A 69 53.36 -19.28 -8.77
C ASP A 69 53.58 -20.80 -8.61
N GLY A 70 52.50 -21.60 -8.55
CA GLY A 70 52.61 -23.06 -8.44
C GLY A 70 52.89 -23.57 -7.02
N THR A 71 53.12 -22.67 -6.06
CA THR A 71 53.78 -23.00 -4.79
C THR A 71 52.79 -23.42 -3.68
N SER A 72 51.52 -23.03 -3.76
CA SER A 72 50.50 -23.30 -2.72
C SER A 72 49.18 -23.77 -3.35
N HIS A 73 48.83 -25.04 -3.11
CA HIS A 73 47.52 -25.59 -3.50
C HIS A 73 46.36 -24.97 -2.71
N VAL A 74 46.62 -24.48 -1.50
CA VAL A 74 45.64 -23.77 -0.68
C VAL A 74 45.27 -22.44 -1.32
N ASP A 75 46.26 -21.72 -1.85
CA ASP A 75 46.03 -20.42 -2.51
C ASP A 75 45.21 -20.60 -3.80
N ALA A 76 45.50 -21.65 -4.58
CA ALA A 76 44.70 -22.00 -5.76
C ALA A 76 43.24 -22.33 -5.40
N ALA A 77 43.02 -23.06 -4.30
CA ALA A 77 41.68 -23.41 -3.85
C ALA A 77 40.90 -22.17 -3.37
N VAL A 78 41.57 -21.23 -2.70
CA VAL A 78 40.97 -19.95 -2.29
C VAL A 78 40.61 -19.09 -3.50
N GLU A 79 41.50 -19.00 -4.49
CA GLU A 79 41.23 -18.26 -5.73
C GLU A 79 40.06 -18.85 -6.51
N ALA A 80 39.97 -20.18 -6.63
CA ALA A 80 38.86 -20.86 -7.27
C ALA A 80 37.54 -20.59 -6.53
N PHE A 81 37.52 -20.71 -5.21
CA PHE A 81 36.34 -20.40 -4.40
C PHE A 81 35.92 -18.93 -4.56
N GLN A 82 36.89 -18.01 -4.65
CA GLN A 82 36.58 -16.60 -4.79
C GLN A 82 35.99 -16.28 -6.17
N ILE A 83 36.46 -16.93 -7.25
CA ILE A 83 35.82 -16.83 -8.57
C ILE A 83 34.35 -17.30 -8.50
N ASP A 84 34.05 -18.38 -7.77
CA ASP A 84 32.68 -18.89 -7.64
C ASP A 84 31.76 -17.94 -6.86
N VAL A 85 32.28 -17.33 -5.79
CA VAL A 85 31.54 -16.32 -5.00
C VAL A 85 31.27 -15.08 -5.85
N GLU A 86 32.28 -14.54 -6.53
CA GLU A 86 32.14 -13.36 -7.38
C GLU A 86 31.20 -13.64 -8.57
N SER A 87 31.23 -14.85 -9.13
CA SER A 87 30.29 -15.28 -10.19
C SER A 87 28.85 -15.36 -9.70
N THR A 88 28.63 -15.88 -8.49
CA THR A 88 27.30 -15.92 -7.88
C THR A 88 26.79 -14.51 -7.57
N ALA A 89 27.66 -13.63 -7.08
CA ALA A 89 27.33 -12.23 -6.84
C ALA A 89 27.04 -11.46 -8.14
N LEU A 90 27.74 -11.79 -9.24
CA LEU A 90 27.48 -11.23 -10.57
C LEU A 90 26.07 -11.62 -11.06
N ILE A 91 25.70 -12.89 -10.93
CA ILE A 91 24.35 -13.37 -11.27
C ILE A 91 23.32 -12.61 -10.44
N ARG A 92 23.56 -12.44 -9.14
CA ARG A 92 22.65 -11.72 -8.25
C ARG A 92 22.47 -10.25 -8.65
N ALA A 93 23.55 -9.55 -9.01
CA ALA A 93 23.46 -8.19 -9.54
C ALA A 93 22.64 -8.11 -10.85
N ALA A 94 22.77 -9.12 -11.72
CA ALA A 94 21.96 -9.20 -12.94
C ALA A 94 20.46 -9.48 -12.62
N GLU A 95 20.17 -10.33 -11.65
CA GLU A 95 18.80 -10.56 -11.15
C GLU A 95 18.18 -9.29 -10.57
N ASP A 96 18.94 -8.52 -9.79
CA ASP A 96 18.49 -7.25 -9.21
C ASP A 96 18.15 -6.22 -10.31
N LEU A 97 18.98 -6.12 -11.35
CA LEU A 97 18.72 -5.29 -12.53
C LEU A 97 17.45 -5.73 -13.28
N LEU A 98 17.25 -7.03 -13.45
CA LEU A 98 16.04 -7.59 -14.08
C LEU A 98 14.79 -7.33 -13.22
N ALA A 99 14.90 -7.43 -11.90
CA ALA A 99 13.83 -7.11 -10.97
C ALA A 99 13.48 -5.61 -11.02
N LEU A 100 14.48 -4.73 -11.14
CA LEU A 100 14.26 -3.29 -11.34
C LEU A 100 13.51 -3.01 -12.65
N HIS A 101 13.90 -3.65 -13.75
CA HIS A 101 13.19 -3.52 -15.02
C HIS A 101 11.73 -4.00 -14.92
N ARG A 102 11.47 -5.08 -14.17
CA ARG A 102 10.09 -5.53 -13.91
C ARG A 102 9.32 -4.47 -13.14
N LEU A 103 9.90 -3.91 -12.08
CA LEU A 103 9.29 -2.85 -11.29
C LEU A 103 9.01 -1.60 -12.13
N MET A 104 9.93 -1.19 -13.01
CA MET A 104 9.71 -0.07 -13.94
C MET A 104 8.54 -0.34 -14.89
N LYS A 105 8.44 -1.57 -15.44
CA LYS A 105 7.31 -1.96 -16.29
C LYS A 105 6.00 -2.02 -15.52
N GLU A 106 6.01 -2.51 -14.28
CA GLU A 106 4.83 -2.50 -13.42
C GLU A 106 4.41 -1.07 -13.06
N LEU A 107 5.35 -0.17 -12.79
CA LEU A 107 5.07 1.26 -12.60
C LEU A 107 4.52 1.91 -13.87
N TRP A 108 4.96 1.47 -15.04
CA TRP A 108 4.47 1.97 -16.32
C TRP A 108 3.07 1.43 -16.69
N LEU A 109 2.79 0.15 -16.40
CA LEU A 109 1.53 -0.53 -16.75
C LEU A 109 0.42 -0.34 -15.71
N PHE A 110 0.78 -0.33 -14.43
CA PHE A 110 -0.16 -0.34 -13.30
C PHE A 110 0.02 0.86 -12.37
N GLY A 111 1.11 1.62 -12.52
CA GLY A 111 1.42 2.78 -11.71
C GLY A 111 1.08 4.10 -12.40
N LYS A 112 1.04 5.18 -11.59
CA LYS A 112 1.02 6.56 -12.07
C LYS A 112 2.43 7.03 -12.43
N LEU A 113 3.20 6.25 -13.20
CA LEU A 113 4.41 6.78 -13.81
C LEU A 113 3.94 7.75 -14.89
N ASP A 114 3.75 9.01 -14.48
CA ASP A 114 3.15 10.12 -15.22
C ASP A 114 4.08 10.56 -16.37
N THR A 115 4.29 9.66 -17.33
CA THR A 115 5.04 9.92 -18.57
C THR A 115 4.12 10.00 -19.79
N LEU A 116 2.91 9.48 -19.65
CA LEU A 116 1.79 9.76 -20.53
C LEU A 116 0.98 10.79 -19.75
N GLY A 117 1.01 12.06 -20.16
CA GLY A 117 0.16 13.08 -19.56
C GLY A 117 -1.30 12.62 -19.48
N GLU A 118 -2.07 13.30 -18.62
CA GLU A 118 -3.45 12.94 -18.30
C GLU A 118 -4.23 12.48 -19.54
N ASP A 119 -4.70 11.23 -19.52
CA ASP A 119 -5.38 10.63 -20.65
C ASP A 119 -6.57 11.54 -21.01
N GLU A 120 -6.79 11.85 -22.28
CA GLU A 120 -7.85 12.80 -22.71
C GLU A 120 -9.23 12.45 -22.10
N ARG A 121 -9.45 11.15 -21.85
CA ARG A 121 -10.64 10.61 -21.19
C ARG A 121 -10.71 10.94 -19.70
N ASP A 122 -9.58 10.99 -19.02
CA ASP A 122 -9.47 11.35 -17.60
C ASP A 122 -9.58 12.87 -17.41
N ILE A 123 -9.08 13.67 -18.35
CA ILE A 123 -9.33 15.12 -18.44
C ILE A 123 -10.83 15.37 -18.60
N GLN A 124 -11.45 14.76 -19.62
CA GLN A 124 -12.89 14.91 -19.87
C GLN A 124 -13.75 14.41 -18.70
N ARG A 125 -13.33 13.32 -18.03
CA ARG A 125 -14.00 12.84 -16.83
C ARG A 125 -13.88 13.85 -15.69
N ARG A 126 -12.71 14.44 -15.47
CA ARG A 126 -12.51 15.47 -14.43
C ARG A 126 -13.32 16.72 -14.72
N GLU A 127 -13.27 17.24 -15.95
CA GLU A 127 -14.06 18.41 -16.35
C GLU A 127 -15.55 18.17 -16.12
N LYS A 128 -16.07 17.00 -16.53
CA LYS A 128 -17.47 16.65 -16.31
C LYS A 128 -17.82 16.52 -14.81
N LEU A 129 -16.93 15.92 -14.01
CA LEU A 129 -17.13 15.84 -12.56
C LEU A 129 -17.08 17.22 -11.90
N GLU A 130 -16.23 18.13 -12.37
CA GLU A 130 -16.18 19.51 -11.89
C GLU A 130 -17.43 20.30 -12.26
N GLU A 131 -17.96 20.10 -13.47
CA GLU A 131 -19.25 20.66 -13.89
C GLU A 131 -20.41 20.13 -13.04
N ASP A 132 -20.46 18.81 -12.81
CA ASP A 132 -21.47 18.17 -11.97
C ASP A 132 -21.39 18.68 -10.53
N VAL A 133 -20.18 18.81 -9.96
CA VAL A 133 -19.96 19.37 -8.62
C VAL A 133 -20.42 20.83 -8.54
N LYS A 134 -20.10 21.66 -9.55
CA LYS A 134 -20.57 23.06 -9.62
C LYS A 134 -22.09 23.14 -9.74
N ALA A 135 -22.71 22.23 -10.51
CA ALA A 135 -24.16 22.16 -10.65
C ALA A 135 -24.84 21.76 -9.33
N ILE A 136 -24.28 20.78 -8.62
CA ILE A 136 -24.77 20.35 -7.30
C ILE A 136 -24.62 21.49 -6.28
N GLN A 137 -23.47 22.18 -6.27
CA GLN A 137 -23.24 23.32 -5.38
C GLN A 137 -24.25 24.45 -5.64
N LYS A 138 -24.50 24.78 -6.92
CA LYS A 138 -25.50 25.78 -7.29
C LYS A 138 -26.94 25.35 -6.93
N ALA A 139 -27.27 24.06 -7.02
CA ALA A 139 -28.58 23.54 -6.63
C ALA A 139 -28.78 23.54 -5.10
N LEU A 140 -27.69 23.34 -4.35
CA LEU A 140 -27.67 23.47 -2.89
C LEU A 140 -27.84 24.93 -2.46
N ASP A 141 -27.07 25.84 -3.04
CA ASP A 141 -27.15 27.29 -2.78
C ASP A 141 -28.49 27.89 -3.23
N GLY A 142 -29.08 27.34 -4.30
CA GLY A 142 -30.41 27.69 -4.80
C GLY A 142 -31.58 27.12 -3.99
N GLY A 143 -31.31 26.38 -2.90
CA GLY A 143 -32.33 25.89 -1.96
C GLY A 143 -33.18 24.72 -2.46
N LEU A 144 -32.80 24.06 -3.57
CA LEU A 144 -33.56 22.93 -4.14
C LEU A 144 -33.29 21.61 -3.41
N LEU A 145 -32.13 21.51 -2.74
CA LEU A 145 -31.65 20.35 -1.99
C LEU A 145 -31.42 20.73 -0.52
N MET A 146 -32.47 21.17 0.17
CA MET A 146 -32.42 21.15 1.63
C MET A 146 -32.38 19.68 2.08
N PRO A 147 -31.44 19.25 2.94
CA PRO A 147 -31.57 17.95 3.59
C PRO A 147 -32.93 17.96 4.31
N SER A 148 -33.82 17.06 3.89
CA SER A 148 -35.10 16.85 4.56
C SER A 148 -34.81 16.76 6.05
N SER A 149 -35.29 17.75 6.79
CA SER A 149 -35.40 17.69 8.24
C SER A 149 -36.47 16.66 8.59
N ASP A 150 -36.21 15.38 8.34
CA ASP A 150 -36.89 14.29 9.03
C ASP A 150 -36.23 14.13 10.39
N GLY A 151 -36.63 15.03 11.30
CA GLY A 151 -36.51 14.77 12.72
C GLY A 151 -37.34 13.52 13.06
N PRO A 152 -36.91 12.68 14.02
CA PRO A 152 -37.60 11.45 14.33
C PRO A 152 -38.99 11.76 14.89
N GLN A 153 -40.03 11.55 14.09
CA GLN A 153 -41.41 11.53 14.57
C GLN A 153 -41.58 10.30 15.45
N LYS A 154 -41.70 10.56 16.75
CA LYS A 154 -42.01 9.57 17.78
C LYS A 154 -43.44 9.08 17.55
N LEU A 155 -43.55 7.90 16.97
CA LEU A 155 -44.73 7.04 16.99
C LEU A 155 -45.13 6.78 18.45
N GLU A 156 -46.40 7.00 18.82
CA GLU A 156 -47.20 6.45 19.95
C GLU A 156 -48.41 7.40 20.12
N LYS A 157 -49.69 7.02 20.23
CA LYS A 157 -50.42 5.76 20.35
C LYS A 157 -51.89 6.16 20.17
N SER A 158 -52.63 5.53 19.25
CA SER A 158 -54.09 5.70 19.13
C SER A 158 -54.77 4.92 20.26
N GLU A 159 -55.50 5.61 21.13
CA GLU A 159 -56.48 5.00 22.03
C GLU A 159 -57.88 5.20 21.46
N ASP A 160 -58.51 4.07 21.14
CA ASP A 160 -59.90 3.92 20.75
C ASP A 160 -60.85 4.27 21.92
N ILE A 161 -61.76 5.23 21.72
CA ILE A 161 -63.06 5.27 22.42
C ILE A 161 -64.16 5.74 21.45
N GLU A 162 -64.77 4.75 20.81
CA GLU A 162 -66.22 4.52 20.64
C GLU A 162 -67.19 5.72 20.90
N LYS A 163 -67.85 6.22 19.83
CA LYS A 163 -69.32 6.45 19.86
C LYS A 163 -69.93 6.60 18.45
N HIS A 164 -70.95 5.78 18.21
CA HIS A 164 -71.76 5.65 16.99
C HIS A 164 -72.62 6.89 16.63
N PRO A 165 -73.19 6.95 15.39
CA PRO A 165 -73.59 8.17 14.69
C PRO A 165 -75.04 8.58 14.98
N ALA A 166 -75.35 9.88 14.82
CA ALA A 166 -76.71 10.38 14.75
C ALA A 166 -77.03 10.88 13.34
N VAL A 167 -78.02 10.23 12.72
CA VAL A 167 -78.67 10.57 11.45
C VAL A 167 -79.50 11.85 11.62
N PRO A 168 -79.59 12.74 10.61
CA PRO A 168 -80.43 13.93 10.66
C PRO A 168 -81.88 13.60 10.32
N GLU A 169 -82.84 14.12 11.09
CA GLU A 169 -84.25 14.13 10.70
C GLU A 169 -84.89 15.50 11.03
N ALA A 170 -85.57 16.05 10.02
CA ALA A 170 -86.47 17.22 9.96
C ALA A 170 -85.91 18.63 10.23
#